data_AF-A0AB73KA80-F1
#
_entry.id   AF-A0AB73KA80-F1
#
_cell.length_a   1.000
_cell.length_b   1.000
_cell.length_c   1.000
_cell.angle_alpha   90.00
_cell.angle_beta   90.00
_cell.angle_gamma   90.00
#
_symmetry.space_group_name_H-M   'P 1'
#
loop_
_entity.id
_entity.type
_entity.pdbx_description
1 polymer ?
#
loop_
_entity_poly.entity_id
_entity_poly.type
_entity_poly.pdbx_seq_one_letter_code
_entity_poly.pdbx_strand_id
1 'polypeptide(L)'
;MASARRAMEDLMTWPGLSAAPARCGTGTAVLADGAEIVHFHSERQADLYLGRPAIERLHEELGHSTALRLLPGSGWVTVVLGGDRDADLLITLASVALRAQTHRAAGGGAGECNLGRISIIHTGHVA
;
A
#
# COMPACT_ATOMS: atom_id res chain seq x y z
N MET A 1 -16.15 -2.93 9.66
CA MET A 1 -15.31 -4.14 9.55
C MET A 1 -13.86 -3.70 9.42
N ALA A 2 -12.92 -4.56 9.79
CA ALA A 2 -11.47 -4.33 9.66
C ALA A 2 -11.05 -4.52 8.19
N SER A 3 -11.17 -3.48 7.38
CA SER A 3 -10.94 -3.56 5.92
C SER A 3 -9.51 -3.96 5.56
N ALA A 4 -8.52 -3.62 6.39
CA ALA A 4 -7.14 -4.13 6.25
C ALA A 4 -7.06 -5.65 6.40
N ARG A 5 -7.70 -6.21 7.42
CA ARG A 5 -7.71 -7.66 7.65
C ARG A 5 -8.31 -8.40 6.45
N ARG A 6 -9.44 -7.94 5.91
CA ARG A 6 -10.04 -8.54 4.70
C ARG A 6 -9.05 -8.50 3.53
N ALA A 7 -8.46 -7.34 3.26
CA ALA A 7 -7.53 -7.20 2.15
C ALA A 7 -6.29 -8.10 2.32
N MET A 8 -5.79 -8.24 3.56
CA MET A 8 -4.72 -9.19 3.88
C MET A 8 -5.14 -10.63 3.61
N GLU A 9 -6.31 -11.05 4.11
CA GLU A 9 -6.85 -12.40 3.88
C GLU A 9 -6.96 -12.71 2.38
N ASP A 10 -7.48 -11.78 1.58
CA ASP A 10 -7.58 -11.91 0.13
C ASP A 10 -6.20 -12.01 -0.54
N LEU A 11 -5.25 -11.16 -0.17
CA LEU A 11 -3.89 -11.20 -0.73
C LEU A 11 -3.15 -12.49 -0.39
N MET A 12 -3.38 -13.09 0.78
CA MET A 12 -2.77 -14.37 1.16
C MET A 12 -3.27 -15.56 0.33
N THR A 13 -4.34 -15.38 -0.45
CA THR A 13 -4.77 -16.39 -1.43
C THR A 13 -3.95 -16.36 -2.73
N TRP A 14 -3.15 -15.30 -2.96
CA TRP A 14 -2.41 -15.15 -4.21
C TRP A 14 -1.07 -15.90 -4.17
N PRO A 15 -0.74 -16.66 -5.23
CA PRO A 15 0.50 -17.43 -5.26
C PRO A 15 1.73 -16.52 -5.29
N GLY A 16 2.77 -16.91 -4.57
CA GLY A 16 4.02 -16.15 -4.49
C GLY A 16 3.99 -14.95 -3.53
N LEU A 17 2.85 -14.70 -2.87
CA LEU A 17 2.77 -13.74 -1.79
C LEU A 17 3.01 -14.39 -0.43
N SER A 18 3.63 -13.63 0.47
CA SER A 18 3.82 -14.02 1.87
C SER A 18 3.66 -12.81 2.78
N ALA A 19 3.24 -13.04 4.02
CA ALA A 19 3.22 -12.02 5.05
C ALA A 19 4.46 -12.11 5.95
N ALA A 20 5.01 -10.97 6.33
CA ALA A 20 6.05 -10.87 7.35
C ALA A 20 5.87 -9.58 8.17
N PRO A 21 6.49 -9.47 9.35
CA PRO A 21 6.58 -8.19 10.05
C PRO A 21 7.16 -7.12 9.12
N ALA A 22 6.54 -5.94 9.08
CA ALA A 22 7.00 -4.87 8.21
C ALA A 22 8.39 -4.38 8.63
N ARG A 23 9.28 -4.15 7.67
CA ARG A 23 10.65 -3.67 7.93
C ARG A 23 10.70 -2.28 8.56
N CYS A 24 9.64 -1.48 8.43
CA CYS A 24 9.51 -0.20 9.12
C CYS A 24 9.27 -0.33 10.64
N GLY A 25 9.12 -1.56 11.15
CA GLY A 25 8.92 -1.85 12.57
C GLY A 25 7.48 -1.71 13.04
N THR A 26 6.53 -1.36 12.16
CA THR A 26 5.10 -1.23 12.51
C THR A 26 4.24 -2.03 11.55
N GLY A 27 3.42 -2.93 12.12
CA GLY A 27 2.42 -3.68 11.37
C GLY A 27 2.99 -4.82 10.53
N THR A 28 2.26 -5.19 9.48
CA THR A 28 2.54 -6.38 8.67
C THR A 28 2.75 -5.99 7.22
N ALA A 29 3.79 -6.52 6.60
CA ALA A 29 4.05 -6.38 5.18
C ALA A 29 3.62 -7.63 4.41
N VAL A 30 3.19 -7.40 3.17
CA VAL A 30 3.02 -8.43 2.14
C VAL A 30 4.20 -8.33 1.18
N LEU A 31 4.82 -9.47 0.92
CA LEU A 31 6.03 -9.61 0.13
C LEU A 31 5.75 -10.43 -1.12
N ALA A 32 6.35 -10.01 -2.23
CA ALA A 32 6.45 -10.76 -3.47
C ALA A 32 7.94 -10.98 -3.78
N ASP A 33 8.36 -12.23 -3.96
CA ASP A 33 9.77 -12.60 -4.16
C ASP A 33 10.73 -11.99 -3.11
N GLY A 34 10.27 -11.89 -1.86
CA GLY A 34 11.03 -11.33 -0.75
C GLY A 34 11.12 -9.80 -0.70
N ALA A 35 10.50 -9.10 -1.65
CA ALA A 35 10.36 -7.65 -1.66
C ALA A 35 8.99 -7.21 -1.17
N GLU A 36 8.94 -6.21 -0.29
CA GLU A 36 7.69 -5.69 0.24
C GLU A 36 6.92 -4.90 -0.83
N ILE A 37 5.64 -5.24 -0.99
CA ILE A 37 4.73 -4.58 -1.94
C ILE A 37 3.55 -3.88 -1.26
N VAL A 38 3.10 -4.36 -0.09
CA VAL A 38 2.03 -3.74 0.71
C VAL A 38 2.48 -3.70 2.17
N HIS A 39 2.29 -2.58 2.86
CA HIS A 39 2.50 -2.44 4.30
C HIS A 39 1.21 -2.05 4.98
N PHE A 40 0.67 -2.88 5.86
CA PHE A 40 -0.47 -2.53 6.69
C PHE A 40 0.02 -1.92 8.00
N HIS A 41 -0.11 -0.60 8.14
CA HIS A 41 0.29 0.13 9.36
C HIS A 41 -0.77 0.04 10.46
N SER A 42 -2.04 -0.11 10.08
CA SER A 42 -3.18 -0.28 10.99
C SER A 42 -4.36 -0.91 10.27
N GLU A 43 -5.47 -1.12 10.98
CA GLU A 43 -6.73 -1.62 10.40
C GLU A 43 -7.35 -0.70 9.33
N ARG A 44 -6.87 0.54 9.24
CA ARG A 44 -7.42 1.60 8.39
C ARG A 44 -6.41 2.21 7.43
N GLN A 45 -5.18 1.70 7.40
CA GLN A 45 -4.14 2.30 6.58
C GLN A 45 -3.16 1.26 6.09
N ALA A 46 -2.90 1.33 4.79
CA ALA A 46 -1.82 0.57 4.18
C ALA A 46 -1.04 1.43 3.19
N ASP A 47 0.25 1.18 3.05
CA ASP A 47 1.05 1.69 1.96
C ASP A 47 1.24 0.62 0.90
N LEU A 48 1.25 1.02 -0.36
CA LEU A 48 1.43 0.15 -1.51
C LEU A 48 2.57 0.67 -2.37
N TYR A 49 3.52 -0.21 -2.69
CA TYR A 49 4.62 0.11 -3.58
C TYR A 49 4.18 -0.01 -5.04
N LEU A 50 4.00 1.12 -5.70
CA LEU A 50 3.76 1.17 -7.16
C LEU A 50 5.04 1.54 -7.92
N GLY A 51 6.03 2.10 -7.25
CA GLY A 51 7.21 2.67 -7.88
C GLY A 51 6.90 3.99 -8.59
N ARG A 52 7.91 4.84 -8.72
CA ARG A 52 7.78 6.19 -9.32
C ARG A 52 7.19 6.16 -10.74
N PRO A 53 7.64 5.28 -11.66
CA PRO A 53 7.12 5.28 -13.03
C PRO A 53 5.62 4.98 -13.12
N ALA A 54 5.10 4.07 -12.28
CA ALA A 54 3.68 3.75 -12.28
C ALA A 54 2.86 4.87 -11.63
N ILE A 55 3.39 5.49 -10.56
CA ILE A 55 2.74 6.66 -9.92
C ILE A 55 2.65 7.82 -10.90
N GLU A 56 3.72 8.13 -11.62
CA GLU A 56 3.73 9.20 -12.64
C GLU A 56 2.73 8.90 -13.77
N ARG A 57 2.69 7.66 -14.25
CA ARG A 57 1.75 7.24 -15.30
C ARG A 57 0.29 7.32 -14.85
N LEU A 58 0.00 6.96 -13.60
CA LEU A 58 -1.35 6.87 -13.05
C LEU A 58 -1.72 8.09 -12.21
N HIS A 59 -0.91 9.15 -12.22
CA HIS A 59 -1.03 10.26 -11.26
C HIS A 59 -2.43 10.88 -11.24
N GLU A 60 -3.03 11.12 -12.41
CA GLU A 60 -4.38 11.66 -12.52
C GLU A 60 -5.43 10.70 -11.93
N GLU A 61 -5.39 9.43 -12.30
CA GLU A 61 -6.32 8.41 -11.79
C GLU A 61 -6.19 8.22 -10.27
N LEU A 62 -4.97 8.17 -9.76
CA LEU A 62 -4.69 8.07 -8.33
C LEU A 62 -5.15 9.33 -7.59
N GLY A 63 -5.00 10.51 -8.20
CA GLY A 63 -5.42 11.80 -7.65
C GLY A 63 -6.93 11.98 -7.55
N HIS A 64 -7.72 11.28 -8.36
CA HIS A 64 -9.19 11.30 -8.27
C HIS A 64 -9.75 10.54 -7.06
N SER A 65 -8.96 9.64 -6.46
CA SER A 65 -9.42 8.83 -5.32
C SER A 65 -9.15 9.54 -3.98
N THR A 66 -10.22 9.79 -3.23
CA THR A 66 -10.13 10.34 -1.86
C THR A 66 -9.58 9.34 -0.84
N ALA A 67 -9.48 8.05 -1.20
CA ALA A 67 -8.86 7.02 -0.39
C ALA A 67 -7.32 7.01 -0.52
N LEU A 68 -6.76 7.66 -1.53
CA LEU A 68 -5.32 7.63 -1.79
C LEU A 68 -4.63 8.90 -1.27
N ARG A 69 -3.38 8.74 -0.80
CA ARG A 69 -2.47 9.84 -0.50
C ARG A 69 -1.15 9.58 -1.21
N LEU A 70 -0.77 10.54 -2.05
CA LEU A 70 0.47 10.52 -2.80
C LEU A 70 1.50 11.40 -2.07
N LEU A 71 2.72 10.88 -1.90
CA LEU A 71 3.84 11.65 -1.38
C LEU A 71 4.81 11.94 -2.53
N PRO A 72 5.06 13.21 -2.89
CA PRO A 72 6.00 13.55 -3.96
C PRO A 72 7.37 12.91 -3.74
N GLY A 73 7.91 12.28 -4.79
CA GLY A 73 9.19 11.60 -4.76
C GLY A 73 9.18 10.21 -4.10
N SER A 74 8.06 9.77 -3.51
CA SER A 74 7.91 8.42 -2.98
C SER A 74 7.48 7.43 -4.06
N GLY A 75 7.99 6.20 -3.98
CA GLY A 75 7.49 5.06 -4.75
C GLY A 75 6.26 4.38 -4.11
N TRP A 76 5.83 4.88 -2.95
CA TRP A 76 4.73 4.34 -2.18
C TRP A 76 3.51 5.26 -2.24
N VAL A 77 2.35 4.64 -2.31
CA VAL A 77 1.04 5.29 -2.20
C VAL A 77 0.37 4.80 -0.94
N THR A 78 -0.16 5.72 -0.13
CA THR A 78 -0.95 5.34 1.03
C THR A 78 -2.41 5.20 0.64
N VAL A 79 -3.03 4.10 1.05
CA VAL A 79 -4.46 3.82 0.97
C VAL A 79 -5.07 3.94 2.36
N VAL A 80 -6.06 4.82 2.50
CA VAL A 80 -6.94 4.92 3.67
C VAL A 80 -8.08 3.94 3.48
N LEU A 81 -8.17 2.97 4.39
CA LEU A 81 -9.15 1.90 4.37
C LEU A 81 -10.33 2.27 5.27
N GLY A 82 -11.36 2.88 4.68
CA GLY A 82 -12.61 3.28 5.34
C GLY A 82 -13.71 2.22 5.26
N GLY A 83 -13.67 1.35 4.25
CA GLY A 83 -14.61 0.25 4.06
C GLY A 83 -14.19 -0.75 2.98
N ASP A 84 -15.09 -1.66 2.63
CA ASP A 84 -14.79 -2.80 1.74
C ASP A 84 -14.40 -2.35 0.32
N ARG A 85 -14.94 -1.22 -0.18
CA ARG A 85 -14.52 -0.65 -1.47
C ARG A 85 -13.05 -0.24 -1.48
N ASP A 86 -12.53 0.24 -0.36
CA ASP A 86 -11.13 0.64 -0.26
C ASP A 86 -10.22 -0.59 -0.18
N ALA A 87 -10.70 -1.69 0.43
CA ALA A 87 -10.03 -2.97 0.41
C ALA A 87 -9.95 -3.53 -1.03
N ASP A 88 -11.05 -3.47 -1.79
CA ASP A 88 -11.08 -3.89 -3.20
C ASP A 88 -10.16 -3.03 -4.08
N LEU A 89 -10.11 -1.71 -3.82
CA LEU A 89 -9.15 -0.81 -4.46
C LEU A 89 -7.70 -1.22 -4.14
N LEU A 90 -7.39 -1.52 -2.89
CA LEU A 90 -6.06 -1.97 -2.48
C LEU A 90 -5.66 -3.27 -3.18
N ILE A 91 -6.57 -4.25 -3.24
CA ILE A 91 -6.34 -5.53 -3.93
C ILE A 91 -6.11 -5.31 -5.42
N THR A 92 -6.89 -4.43 -6.05
CA THR A 92 -6.71 -4.07 -7.47
C THR A 92 -5.34 -3.44 -7.71
N LEU A 93 -4.95 -2.47 -6.89
CA LEU A 93 -3.65 -1.81 -7.01
C LEU A 93 -2.49 -2.76 -6.66
N ALA A 94 -2.69 -3.79 -5.81
CA ALA A 94 -1.68 -4.80 -5.53
C ALA A 94 -1.25 -5.60 -6.77
N SER A 95 -2.16 -5.78 -7.74
CA SER A 95 -1.79 -6.36 -9.05
C SER A 95 -0.84 -5.44 -9.83
N VAL A 96 -1.02 -4.12 -9.72
CA VAL A 96 -0.14 -3.12 -10.32
C VAL A 96 1.21 -3.09 -9.59
N ALA A 97 1.19 -3.18 -8.26
CA ALA A 97 2.39 -3.28 -7.42
C ALA A 97 3.24 -4.50 -7.79
N LEU A 98 2.61 -5.66 -8.01
CA LEU A 98 3.28 -6.86 -8.49
C LEU A 98 3.98 -6.65 -9.83
N ARG A 99 3.29 -6.02 -10.80
CA ARG A 99 3.91 -5.66 -12.10
C ARG A 99 5.05 -4.66 -11.92
N ALA A 100 4.92 -3.70 -11.01
CA ALA A 100 6.00 -2.76 -10.74
C ALA A 100 7.20 -3.44 -10.07
N GLN A 101 6.95 -4.43 -9.21
CA GLN A 101 7.98 -5.21 -8.52
C GLN A 101 8.78 -6.09 -9.49
N THR A 102 8.16 -6.71 -10.49
CA THR A 102 8.92 -7.46 -11.51
C THR A 102 9.86 -6.57 -12.32
N HIS A 103 9.56 -5.27 -12.42
CA HIS A 103 10.42 -4.27 -13.05
C HIS A 103 11.39 -3.58 -12.08
N ARG A 104 11.35 -3.91 -10.78
CA ARG A 104 12.26 -3.36 -9.78
C ARG A 104 13.62 -4.04 -9.93
N ALA A 105 14.65 -3.26 -10.29
CA ALA A 105 16.03 -3.74 -10.22
C ALA A 105 16.32 -4.22 -8.79
N ALA A 106 17.05 -5.34 -8.65
CA ALA A 106 17.24 -6.14 -7.43
C ALA A 106 17.95 -5.45 -6.22
N GLY A 107 17.86 -4.12 -6.08
CA GLY A 107 18.51 -3.36 -5.01
C GLY A 107 17.74 -2.14 -4.49
N GLY A 108 16.47 -1.93 -4.87
CA GLY A 108 15.69 -0.82 -4.31
C GLY A 108 15.25 -1.11 -2.87
N GLY A 109 15.61 -0.25 -1.90
CA GLY A 109 15.41 -0.47 -0.46
C GLY A 109 13.96 -0.74 -0.03
N ALA A 110 13.74 -1.88 0.61
CA ALA A 110 12.49 -2.29 1.25
C ALA A 110 12.34 -1.65 2.64
N GLY A 111 12.32 -0.31 2.73
CA GLY A 111 12.28 0.36 4.04
C GLY A 111 11.68 1.77 4.06
N GLU A 112 11.56 2.44 2.92
CA GLU A 112 11.04 3.82 2.85
C GLU A 112 9.53 3.87 2.61
N CYS A 113 8.73 3.17 3.43
CA CYS A 113 7.28 3.38 3.41
C CYS A 113 6.92 4.83 3.83
N ASN A 114 5.68 5.25 3.61
CA ASN A 114 5.25 6.62 3.89
C ASN A 114 4.87 6.85 5.37
N LEU A 115 4.98 5.84 6.23
CA LEU A 115 4.68 5.97 7.66
C LEU A 115 5.46 7.15 8.29
N GLY A 116 4.73 8.07 8.92
CA GLY A 116 5.30 9.27 9.54
C GLY A 116 5.79 10.36 8.57
N ARG A 117 5.76 10.11 7.25
CA ARG A 117 6.10 11.09 6.20
C ARG A 117 4.89 11.80 5.63
N ILE A 118 3.72 11.19 5.77
CA ILE A 118 2.44 11.82 5.45
C ILE A 118 1.74 12.27 6.73
N SER A 119 1.36 13.54 6.78
CA SER A 119 0.48 14.05 7.83
C SER A 119 -0.94 13.61 7.51
N ILE A 120 -1.38 12.49 8.10
CA ILE A 120 -2.80 12.15 8.09
C ILE A 120 -3.47 13.11 9.07
N ILE A 121 -4.17 14.11 8.53
CA ILE A 121 -5.20 14.78 9.30
C ILE A 121 -6.23 13.70 9.62
N HIS A 122 -6.16 13.15 10.83
CA HIS A 122 -7.29 12.41 11.39
C HIS A 122 -8.42 13.42 11.44
N THR A 123 -9.30 13.41 10.44
CA THR A 123 -10.59 14.07 10.56
C THR A 123 -11.34 13.25 11.60
N GLY A 124 -11.09 13.57 12.87
CA GLY A 124 -11.88 13.12 14.00
C GLY A 124 -13.32 13.50 13.67
N HIS A 125 -14.15 12.49 13.47
CA HIS A 125 -15.58 12.66 13.45
C HIS A 125 -15.97 13.16 14.85
N VAL A 126 -16.16 14.47 14.96
CA VAL A 126 -16.84 15.09 16.09
C VAL A 126 -18.35 15.08 15.80
N ALA A 127 -19.09 14.68 16.84
CA ALA A 127 -20.55 14.58 16.99
C ALA A 127 -21.21 13.28 16.49
#